data_AF-A0A0S3J2X8-F1
#
_entry.id   AF-A0A0S3J2X8-F1
#
_cell.length_a   1.000
_cell.length_b   1.000
_cell.length_c   1.000
_cell.angle_alpha   90.00
_cell.angle_beta   90.00
_cell.angle_gamma   90.00
#
_symmetry.space_group_name_H-M   'P 1'
#
loop_
_entity.id
_entity.type
_entity.pdbx_description
1 polymer ?
#
loop_
_entity_poly.entity_id
_entity_poly.type
_entity_poly.pdbx_seq_one_letter_code
_entity_poly.pdbx_strand_id
1 'polypeptide(L)'
;LYTYGMLLLVSIPKLPTGWSLRMLTGWHWLYCLLVVTSYRASMTAILAKPAPKVKIDTLQELVSSQLTCGGWGEMNSEFFKSSDDPLVTTISQNF
;
A
#
# COMPACT_ATOMS: atom_id res chain seq x y z
N LEU A 1 -22.77 13.88 -22.01
CA LEU A 1 -22.08 15.07 -21.47
C LEU A 1 -22.73 15.60 -20.18
N TYR A 2 -24.06 15.81 -20.15
CA TYR A 2 -24.77 16.34 -18.96
C TYR A 2 -24.72 15.46 -17.70
N THR A 3 -24.82 14.14 -17.85
CA THR A 3 -24.72 13.19 -16.71
C THR A 3 -23.33 13.15 -16.09
N TYR A 4 -22.29 13.35 -16.91
CA TYR A 4 -20.88 13.35 -16.48
C TYR A 4 -20.51 14.65 -15.73
N GLY A 5 -21.05 15.80 -16.16
CA GLY A 5 -20.88 17.08 -15.43
C GLY A 5 -21.54 17.08 -14.05
N MET A 6 -22.69 16.40 -13.92
CA MET A 6 -23.38 16.23 -12.63
C MET A 6 -22.58 15.34 -11.66
N LEU A 7 -21.79 14.40 -12.19
CA LEU A 7 -20.90 13.52 -11.42
C LEU A 7 -19.62 14.24 -10.95
N LEU A 8 -19.15 15.22 -11.73
CA LEU A 8 -17.90 15.96 -11.51
C LEU A 8 -18.06 17.27 -10.73
N LEU A 9 -19.18 17.48 -10.05
CA LEU A 9 -19.44 18.71 -9.28
C LEU A 9 -19.47 20.00 -10.13
N VAL A 10 -19.68 19.89 -11.44
CA VAL A 10 -19.84 21.06 -12.31
C VAL A 10 -21.31 21.44 -12.36
N SER A 11 -21.62 22.62 -11.82
CA SER A 11 -22.96 23.19 -11.75
C SER A 11 -23.65 23.20 -13.11
N ILE A 12 -24.78 22.51 -13.23
CA ILE A 12 -25.64 22.59 -14.41
C ILE A 12 -26.29 23.98 -14.43
N PRO A 13 -26.15 24.78 -15.50
CA PRO A 13 -26.67 26.15 -15.56
C PRO A 13 -28.21 26.25 -15.59
N LYS A 14 -28.92 25.14 -15.84
CA LYS A 14 -30.40 25.10 -15.83
C LYS A 14 -30.94 23.87 -15.09
N LEU A 15 -31.63 24.11 -13.99
CA LEU A 15 -32.29 23.06 -13.22
C LEU A 15 -33.57 22.60 -13.93
N PRO A 16 -33.79 21.28 -14.04
CA PRO A 16 -35.02 20.75 -14.60
C PRO A 16 -36.23 21.05 -13.70
N THR A 17 -37.33 21.50 -14.31
CA THR A 17 -38.54 22.00 -13.63
C THR A 17 -39.55 20.90 -13.25
N GLY A 18 -39.39 19.68 -13.75
CA GLY A 18 -40.27 18.55 -13.45
C GLY A 18 -39.98 17.89 -12.09
N TRP A 19 -41.02 17.57 -11.32
CA TRP A 19 -40.92 16.93 -9.99
C TRP A 19 -40.12 15.63 -9.97
N SER A 20 -40.32 14.75 -10.95
CA SER A 20 -39.58 13.47 -11.07
C SER A 20 -38.08 13.69 -11.28
N LEU A 21 -37.72 14.74 -12.03
CA LEU A 21 -36.33 15.02 -12.39
C LEU A 21 -35.54 15.66 -11.23
N ARG A 22 -36.22 16.32 -10.29
CA ARG A 22 -35.64 16.77 -9.01
C ARG A 22 -35.31 15.59 -8.09
N MET A 23 -36.21 14.62 -7.98
CA MET A 23 -35.99 13.41 -7.18
C MET A 23 -34.82 12.58 -7.70
N LEU A 24 -34.76 12.38 -9.03
CA LEU A 24 -33.65 11.68 -9.67
C LEU A 24 -32.32 12.41 -9.46
N THR A 25 -32.30 13.75 -9.61
CA THR A 25 -31.10 14.57 -9.34
C THR A 25 -30.63 14.46 -7.89
N GLY A 26 -31.55 14.50 -6.92
CA GLY A 26 -31.23 14.35 -5.51
C GLY A 26 -30.61 12.99 -5.19
N TRP A 27 -31.17 11.90 -5.73
CA TRP A 27 -30.62 10.55 -5.57
C TRP A 27 -29.24 10.41 -6.20
N HIS A 28 -29.05 10.94 -7.40
CA HIS A 28 -27.74 10.98 -8.05
C HIS A 28 -26.72 11.79 -7.24
N TRP A 29 -27.14 12.88 -6.60
CA TRP A 29 -26.28 13.69 -5.76
C TRP A 29 -25.78 12.92 -4.54
N LEU A 30 -26.67 12.19 -3.86
CA LEU A 30 -26.31 11.29 -2.76
C LEU A 30 -25.35 10.19 -3.22
N TYR A 31 -25.62 9.56 -4.36
CA TYR A 31 -24.73 8.55 -4.94
C TYR A 31 -23.32 9.11 -5.19
N CYS A 32 -23.20 10.28 -5.83
CA CYS A 32 -21.90 10.89 -6.11
C CYS A 32 -21.15 11.23 -4.80
N LEU A 33 -21.85 11.76 -3.79
CA LEU A 33 -21.25 12.07 -2.50
C LEU A 33 -20.71 10.81 -1.81
N LEU A 34 -21.48 9.72 -1.81
CA LEU A 34 -21.04 8.42 -1.27
C LEU A 34 -19.82 7.88 -2.01
N VAL A 35 -19.82 7.91 -3.34
CA VAL A 35 -18.69 7.42 -4.17
C VAL A 35 -17.43 8.27 -3.95
N VAL A 36 -17.53 9.60 -3.96
CA VAL A 36 -16.37 10.47 -3.78
C VAL A 36 -15.79 10.35 -2.37
N THR A 37 -16.64 10.32 -1.34
CA THR A 37 -16.16 10.20 0.06
C THR A 37 -15.53 8.84 0.33
N SER A 38 -16.14 7.75 -0.12
CA SER A 38 -15.56 6.39 0.00
C SER A 38 -14.24 6.24 -0.76
N TYR A 39 -14.15 6.79 -1.97
CA TYR A 39 -12.90 6.80 -2.74
C TYR A 39 -11.82 7.60 -2.03
N ARG A 40 -12.13 8.81 -1.55
CA ARG A 40 -11.19 9.66 -0.80
C ARG A 40 -10.73 8.97 0.48
N ALA A 41 -11.63 8.37 1.24
CA ALA A 41 -11.31 7.64 2.47
C ALA A 41 -10.41 6.41 2.21
N SER A 42 -10.70 5.67 1.13
CA SER A 42 -9.86 4.53 0.74
C SER A 42 -8.48 4.97 0.28
N MET A 43 -8.41 6.03 -0.51
CA MET A 43 -7.14 6.60 -0.98
C MET A 43 -6.28 7.09 0.18
N THR A 44 -6.86 7.83 1.14
CA THR A 44 -6.11 8.30 2.31
C THR A 44 -5.72 7.14 3.23
N ALA A 45 -6.56 6.12 3.40
CA ALA A 45 -6.20 4.93 4.17
C ALA A 45 -5.02 4.16 3.55
N ILE A 46 -5.00 4.02 2.22
CA ILE A 46 -3.90 3.36 1.49
C ILE A 46 -2.61 4.17 1.62
N LEU A 47 -2.68 5.50 1.50
CA LEU A 47 -1.50 6.38 1.61
C LEU A 47 -1.01 6.57 3.05
N ALA A 48 -1.90 6.51 4.04
CA ALA A 48 -1.56 6.68 5.45
C ALA A 48 -0.85 5.47 6.05
N LYS A 49 -0.98 4.29 5.43
CA LYS A 49 -0.25 3.09 5.83
C LYS A 49 0.98 2.94 4.94
N PRO A 50 2.15 3.50 5.32
CA PRO A 50 3.38 3.17 4.62
C PRO A 50 3.52 1.66 4.61
N ALA A 51 3.79 1.09 3.42
CA ALA A 51 3.95 -0.35 3.27
C ALA A 51 4.89 -0.85 4.38
N PRO A 52 4.52 -1.93 5.10
CA PRO A 52 5.38 -2.46 6.15
C PRO A 52 6.72 -2.74 5.51
N LYS A 53 7.75 -1.98 5.90
CA LYS A 53 9.12 -2.29 5.53
C LYS A 53 9.38 -3.66 6.14
N VAL A 54 9.48 -4.69 5.31
CA VAL A 54 9.93 -6.01 5.74
C VAL A 54 11.36 -5.81 6.23
N LYS A 55 11.50 -5.57 7.53
CA LYS A 55 12.81 -5.53 8.17
C LYS A 55 13.17 -6.98 8.45
N ILE A 56 14.37 -7.36 8.05
CA ILE A 56 14.95 -8.62 8.48
C ILE A 56 15.48 -8.35 9.88
N ASP A 57 14.68 -8.68 10.88
CA ASP A 57 15.03 -8.42 12.28
C ASP A 57 15.74 -9.65 12.91
N THR A 58 15.71 -10.81 12.24
CA THR A 58 16.33 -12.06 12.71
C THR A 58 17.28 -12.68 11.68
N LEU A 59 18.28 -13.41 12.16
CA LEU A 59 19.18 -14.19 11.29
C LEU A 59 18.43 -15.29 10.51
N GLN A 60 17.33 -15.80 11.06
CA GLN A 60 16.50 -16.79 10.38
C GLN A 60 15.76 -16.17 9.18
N GLU A 61 15.24 -14.95 9.33
CA GLU A 61 14.71 -14.18 8.20
C GLU A 61 15.79 -13.86 7.18
N LEU A 62 17.02 -13.56 7.62
CA LEU A 62 18.16 -13.28 6.74
C LEU A 62 18.56 -14.48 5.90
N VAL A 63 18.59 -15.69 6.46
CA VAL A 63 18.87 -16.93 5.72
C VAL A 63 17.73 -17.26 4.74
N SER A 64 16.49 -16.96 5.12
CA SER A 64 15.31 -17.22 4.28
C SER A 64 15.17 -16.22 3.13
N SER A 65 15.56 -14.96 3.34
CA SER A 65 15.67 -13.96 2.29
C SER A 65 16.96 -14.26 1.53
N GLN A 66 16.91 -14.70 0.29
CA GLN A 66 18.11 -15.02 -0.52
C GLN A 66 18.94 -13.78 -0.90
N LEU A 67 19.09 -12.82 0.01
CA LEU A 67 19.90 -11.63 -0.12
C LEU A 67 21.36 -12.01 0.12
N THR A 68 22.25 -11.41 -0.67
CA THR A 68 23.69 -11.51 -0.44
C THR A 68 24.04 -10.78 0.85
N CYS A 69 24.22 -11.53 1.93
CA CYS A 69 24.73 -11.02 3.20
C CYS A 69 26.25 -11.11 3.21
N GLY A 70 26.91 -10.05 3.70
CA GLY A 70 28.36 -9.97 3.79
C GLY A 70 28.78 -9.31 5.09
N GLY A 71 29.99 -9.65 5.53
CA GLY A 71 30.58 -9.29 6.81
C GLY A 71 32.03 -8.97 6.57
N TRP A 72 32.51 -7.91 7.20
CA TRP A 72 33.82 -7.35 6.95
C TRP A 72 34.80 -7.73 8.06
N GLY A 73 36.03 -8.09 7.70
CA GLY A 73 37.11 -8.43 8.62
C GLY A 73 37.40 -9.93 8.74
N GLU A 74 38.69 -10.26 8.80
CA GLU A 74 39.21 -11.64 8.86
C GLU A 74 38.75 -12.37 10.13
N MET A 75 38.75 -11.68 11.28
CA MET A 75 38.24 -12.19 12.56
C MET A 75 36.75 -12.59 12.50
N ASN A 76 35.94 -11.84 11.76
CA ASN A 76 34.52 -12.19 11.61
C ASN A 76 34.36 -13.42 10.71
N SER A 77 35.16 -13.55 9.64
CA SER A 77 35.15 -14.76 8.80
C SER A 77 35.56 -16.01 9.59
N GLU A 78 36.58 -15.90 10.45
CA GLU A 78 37.00 -16.99 11.32
C GLU A 78 35.93 -17.35 12.36
N PHE A 79 35.25 -16.34 12.92
CA PHE A 79 34.11 -16.55 13.83
C PHE A 79 32.96 -17.31 13.14
N PHE A 80 32.61 -16.95 11.91
CA PHE A 80 31.57 -17.65 11.14
C PHE A 80 31.96 -19.09 10.79
N LYS A 81 33.24 -19.36 10.53
CA LYS A 81 33.77 -20.69 10.23
C LYS A 81 33.92 -21.59 11.46
N SER A 82 34.13 -21.00 12.64
CA SER A 82 34.29 -21.73 13.91
C SER A 82 32.99 -21.93 14.68
N SER A 83 31.88 -21.40 14.18
CA SER A 83 30.57 -21.55 14.80
C SER A 83 29.91 -22.90 14.44
N ASP A 84 29.41 -23.61 15.44
CA ASP A 84 28.66 -24.87 15.29
C ASP A 84 27.15 -24.68 14.98
N ASP A 85 26.67 -23.43 14.95
CA ASP A 85 25.25 -23.16 14.74
C ASP A 85 24.83 -23.39 13.28
N PRO A 86 23.79 -24.20 13.00
CA PRO A 86 23.32 -24.48 11.64
C PRO A 86 22.88 -23.22 10.86
N LEU A 87 22.39 -22.17 11.51
CA LEU A 87 22.02 -20.92 10.85
C LEU A 87 23.26 -20.16 10.38
N VAL A 88 24.28 -20.12 11.24
CA VAL A 88 25.52 -19.37 11.03
C VAL A 88 26.39 -20.05 9.97
N THR A 89 26.43 -21.38 9.95
CA THR A 89 27.11 -22.15 8.90
C THR A 89 26.46 -21.97 7.53
N THR A 90 25.13 -21.92 7.45
CA THR A 90 24.41 -21.62 6.19
C THR A 90 24.75 -20.21 5.68
N ILE A 91 24.86 -19.23 6.58
CA ILE A 91 25.33 -17.88 6.24
C ILE A 91 26.77 -17.94 5.73
N SER A 92 27.66 -18.65 6.43
CA SER A 92 29.07 -18.80 6.04
C SER A 92 29.27 -19.47 4.68
N GLN A 93 28.35 -20.31 4.21
CA GLN A 93 28.38 -20.91 2.87
C GLN A 93 27.95 -19.96 1.76
N ASN A 94 27.19 -18.90 2.11
CA ASN A 94 26.72 -17.88 1.18
C ASN A 94 27.64 -16.62 1.15
N PHE A 95 28.72 -16.65 1.93
CA PHE A 95 29.81 -15.67 1.95
C PHE A 95 30.91 -16.03 0.96
#